data_AF-A0A3S3RL85-F1
#
_entry.id   AF-A0A3S3RL85-F1
#
_cell.length_a   1.000
_cell.length_b   1.000
_cell.length_c   1.000
_cell.angle_alpha   90.00
_cell.angle_beta   90.00
_cell.angle_gamma   90.00
#
_symmetry.space_group_name_H-M   'P 1'
#
loop_
_entity.id
_entity.type
_entity.pdbx_description
1 polymer ?
#
loop_
_entity_poly.entity_id
_entity_poly.type
_entity_poly.pdbx_seq_one_letter_code
_entity_poly.pdbx_strand_id
1 'polypeptide(L)'
;MTKDDWQKLKKTLSDYRSEFSDEYDKAKGGKNKQIRNNADRNVENIIYRTFSHIKKDNETFELLINSDDPIVRAETYNDFEKPHYFGRDLLEYINRIDEKIKEME
;
A
#
# COMPACT_ATOMS: atom_id res chain seq x y z
N MET A 1 14.89 -6.03 8.96
CA MET A 1 13.99 -5.45 9.99
C MET A 1 13.78 -6.42 11.15
N THR A 2 13.48 -5.93 12.38
CA THR A 2 13.09 -6.81 13.50
C THR A 2 11.61 -7.22 13.42
N LYS A 3 11.17 -8.23 14.18
CA LYS A 3 9.75 -8.64 14.24
C LYS A 3 8.85 -7.47 14.66
N ASP A 4 9.28 -6.69 15.64
CA ASP A 4 8.56 -5.49 16.11
C ASP A 4 8.45 -4.43 15.01
N ASP A 5 9.49 -4.24 14.20
CA ASP A 5 9.46 -3.29 13.09
C ASP A 5 8.46 -3.74 12.02
N TRP A 6 8.42 -5.03 11.69
CA TRP A 6 7.44 -5.60 10.76
C TRP A 6 6.01 -5.46 11.28
N GLN A 7 5.77 -5.67 12.57
CA GLN A 7 4.45 -5.48 13.18
C GLN A 7 4.00 -4.02 13.13
N LYS A 8 4.91 -3.06 13.40
CA LYS A 8 4.64 -1.62 13.27
C LYS A 8 4.32 -1.23 11.83
N LEU A 9 5.07 -1.76 10.87
CA LEU A 9 4.82 -1.55 9.45
C LEU A 9 3.45 -2.10 9.05
N LYS A 10 3.16 -3.36 9.39
CA LYS A 10 1.86 -4.01 9.12
C LYS A 10 0.68 -3.18 9.64
N LYS A 11 0.78 -2.68 10.88
CA LYS A 11 -0.23 -1.82 11.48
C LYS A 11 -0.41 -0.53 10.67
N THR A 12 0.69 0.16 10.36
CA THR A 12 0.68 1.41 9.59
C THR A 12 0.03 1.23 8.21
N LEU A 13 0.38 0.16 7.50
CA LEU A 13 -0.18 -0.15 6.19
C LEU A 13 -1.66 -0.55 6.27
N SER A 14 -2.08 -1.24 7.33
CA SER A 14 -3.49 -1.56 7.58
C SER A 14 -4.32 -0.31 7.83
N ASP A 15 -3.78 0.64 8.60
CA ASP A 15 -4.41 1.95 8.85
C ASP A 15 -4.57 2.72 7.52
N TYR A 16 -3.54 2.74 6.66
CA TYR A 16 -3.61 3.36 5.33
C TYR A 16 -4.58 2.66 4.39
N ARG A 17 -4.69 1.34 4.44
CA ARG A 17 -5.66 0.61 3.62
C ARG A 17 -7.09 0.99 3.99
N SER A 18 -7.37 1.13 5.29
CA SER A 18 -8.68 1.58 5.75
C SER A 18 -8.98 3.01 5.28
N GLU A 19 -8.02 3.92 5.48
CA GLU A 19 -8.13 5.32 5.04
C GLU A 19 -8.36 5.41 3.52
N PHE A 20 -7.62 4.62 2.75
CA PHE A 20 -7.76 4.55 1.30
C PHE A 20 -9.17 4.10 0.88
N SER A 21 -9.71 3.06 1.51
CA SER A 21 -11.03 2.54 1.16
C SER A 21 -12.11 3.63 1.32
N ASP A 22 -12.08 4.34 2.44
CA ASP A 22 -13.04 5.41 2.73
C ASP A 22 -12.93 6.58 1.73
N GLU A 23 -11.70 7.00 1.42
CA GLU A 23 -11.47 8.11 0.49
C GLU A 23 -11.74 7.69 -0.97
N TYR A 24 -11.43 6.47 -1.36
CA TYR A 24 -11.73 5.96 -2.70
C TYR A 24 -13.24 5.88 -2.95
N ASP A 25 -14.02 5.43 -1.98
CA ASP A 25 -15.47 5.42 -2.07
C ASP A 25 -16.05 6.84 -2.17
N LYS A 26 -15.51 7.80 -1.40
CA LYS A 26 -15.88 9.22 -1.51
C LYS A 26 -15.52 9.82 -2.88
N ALA A 27 -14.36 9.45 -3.43
CA ALA A 27 -13.94 9.88 -4.76
C ALA A 27 -14.89 9.38 -5.85
N LYS A 28 -15.30 8.11 -5.78
CA LYS A 28 -16.23 7.49 -6.76
C LYS A 28 -17.69 7.92 -6.58
N GLY A 29 -18.15 8.08 -5.34
CA GLY A 29 -19.58 8.24 -5.00
C GLY A 29 -19.97 9.57 -4.36
N GLY A 30 -19.03 10.51 -4.16
CA GLY A 30 -19.30 11.76 -3.47
C GLY A 30 -20.34 12.64 -4.16
N LYS A 31 -21.32 13.17 -3.41
CA LYS A 31 -22.45 13.94 -3.95
C LYS A 31 -22.05 15.28 -4.61
N ASN A 32 -20.97 15.91 -4.16
CA ASN A 32 -20.46 17.19 -4.69
C ASN A 32 -19.05 17.01 -5.30
N LYS A 33 -18.79 17.72 -6.41
CA LYS A 33 -17.47 17.82 -7.05
C LYS A 33 -16.35 18.18 -6.08
N GLN A 34 -16.56 19.11 -5.14
CA GLN A 34 -15.53 19.47 -4.17
C GLN A 34 -15.14 18.32 -3.24
N ILE A 35 -16.13 17.51 -2.82
CA ILE A 35 -15.88 16.32 -1.99
C ILE A 35 -15.06 15.30 -2.77
N ARG A 36 -15.46 15.02 -4.02
CA ARG A 36 -14.73 14.08 -4.88
C ARG A 36 -13.30 14.53 -5.13
N ASN A 37 -13.10 15.80 -5.49
CA ASN A 37 -11.75 16.35 -5.72
C ASN A 37 -10.85 16.30 -4.48
N ASN A 38 -11.42 16.54 -3.29
CA ASN A 38 -10.66 16.41 -2.04
C ASN A 38 -10.31 14.95 -1.76
N ALA A 39 -11.26 14.03 -1.98
CA ALA A 39 -11.05 12.61 -1.79
C ALA A 39 -10.01 12.03 -2.78
N ASP A 40 -10.02 12.46 -4.04
CA ASP A 40 -9.01 12.10 -5.04
C ASP A 40 -7.59 12.49 -4.56
N ARG A 41 -7.43 13.70 -4.03
CA ARG A 41 -6.14 14.15 -3.47
C ARG A 41 -5.73 13.34 -2.24
N ASN A 42 -6.68 12.97 -1.40
CA ASN A 42 -6.40 12.13 -0.23
C ASN A 42 -5.95 10.73 -0.66
N VAL A 43 -6.62 10.14 -1.66
CA VAL A 43 -6.21 8.86 -2.28
C VAL A 43 -4.77 8.93 -2.75
N GLU A 44 -4.41 9.94 -3.55
CA GLU A 44 -3.03 10.15 -4.03
C GLU A 44 -2.03 10.29 -2.86
N ASN A 45 -2.39 11.06 -1.83
CA ASN A 45 -1.55 11.24 -0.65
C ASN A 45 -1.34 9.94 0.14
N ILE A 46 -2.37 9.10 0.26
CA ILE A 46 -2.28 7.81 0.96
C ILE A 46 -1.36 6.86 0.20
N ILE A 47 -1.49 6.80 -1.13
CA ILE A 47 -0.59 6.00 -1.99
C ILE A 47 0.85 6.48 -1.80
N TYR A 48 1.09 7.79 -1.88
CA TYR A 48 2.41 8.38 -1.68
C TYR A 48 3.01 8.04 -0.30
N ARG A 49 2.23 8.22 0.77
CA ARG A 49 2.67 7.89 2.14
C ARG A 49 2.99 6.41 2.27
N THR A 50 2.16 5.54 1.72
CA THR A 50 2.38 4.08 1.72
C THR A 50 3.70 3.73 1.05
N PHE A 51 3.95 4.25 -0.16
CA PHE A 51 5.23 4.07 -0.84
C PHE A 51 6.42 4.61 -0.06
N SER A 52 6.26 5.75 0.61
CA SER A 52 7.33 6.31 1.43
C SER A 52 7.74 5.40 2.58
N HIS A 53 6.82 4.59 3.11
CA HIS A 53 7.15 3.59 4.13
C HIS A 53 7.84 2.36 3.51
N ILE A 54 7.38 1.90 2.36
CA ILE A 54 7.93 0.71 1.67
C ILE A 54 9.33 0.97 1.11
N LYS A 55 9.61 2.18 0.61
CA LYS A 55 10.91 2.52 0.01
C LYS A 55 12.01 2.80 1.04
N LYS A 56 11.66 2.96 2.32
CA LYS A 56 12.64 3.30 3.37
C LYS A 56 13.58 2.15 3.70
N ASP A 57 13.17 0.92 3.42
CA ASP A 57 13.92 -0.28 3.72
C ASP A 57 13.91 -1.21 2.49
N ASN A 58 15.07 -1.80 2.17
CA ASN A 58 15.19 -2.64 0.98
C ASN A 58 14.43 -3.95 1.15
N GLU A 59 14.38 -4.51 2.35
CA GLU A 59 13.68 -5.76 2.65
C GLU A 59 12.17 -5.61 2.42
N THR A 60 11.59 -4.46 2.79
CA THR A 60 10.18 -4.17 2.53
C THR A 60 9.87 -4.02 1.06
N PHE A 61 10.77 -3.34 0.33
CA PHE A 61 10.61 -3.17 -1.11
C PHE A 61 10.70 -4.51 -1.86
N GLU A 62 11.67 -5.35 -1.52
CA GLU A 62 11.80 -6.68 -2.12
C GLU A 62 10.59 -7.57 -1.83
N LEU A 63 10.03 -7.51 -0.62
CA LEU A 63 8.83 -8.27 -0.25
C LEU A 63 7.59 -7.84 -1.06
N LEU A 64 7.46 -6.55 -1.38
CA LEU A 64 6.38 -6.04 -2.23
C LEU A 64 6.47 -6.65 -3.63
N ILE A 65 7.67 -6.65 -4.20
CA ILE A 65 7.88 -7.05 -5.59
C ILE A 65 7.84 -8.58 -5.76
N ASN A 66 8.42 -9.33 -4.82
CA ASN A 66 8.41 -10.80 -4.77
C ASN A 66 8.73 -11.46 -6.13
N SER A 67 9.69 -10.90 -6.87
CA SER A 67 10.11 -11.41 -8.18
C SER A 67 11.53 -10.94 -8.52
N ASP A 68 12.30 -11.85 -9.11
CA ASP A 68 13.65 -11.58 -9.63
C ASP A 68 13.63 -11.07 -11.08
N ASP A 69 12.49 -11.15 -11.79
CA ASP A 69 12.37 -10.70 -13.18
C ASP A 69 12.26 -9.16 -13.25
N PRO A 70 13.24 -8.44 -13.82
CA PRO A 70 13.25 -6.97 -13.86
C PRO A 70 12.01 -6.33 -14.49
N ILE A 71 11.36 -7.00 -15.44
CA ILE A 71 10.15 -6.51 -16.09
C ILE A 71 8.99 -6.58 -15.09
N VAL A 72 8.80 -7.72 -14.43
CA VAL A 72 7.77 -7.90 -13.40
C VAL A 72 7.98 -6.93 -12.24
N ARG A 73 9.24 -6.66 -11.86
CA ARG A 73 9.58 -5.66 -10.84
C ARG A 73 9.06 -4.28 -11.23
N ALA A 74 9.33 -3.84 -12.46
CA ALA A 74 8.88 -2.54 -12.97
C ALA A 74 7.36 -2.46 -13.10
N GLU A 75 6.71 -3.54 -13.56
CA GLU A 75 5.25 -3.61 -13.68
C GLU A 75 4.55 -3.57 -12.33
N THR A 76 4.98 -4.40 -11.37
CA THR A 76 4.43 -4.43 -10.00
C THR A 76 4.56 -3.05 -9.35
N TYR A 77 5.72 -2.42 -9.51
CA TYR A 77 5.95 -1.07 -9.03
C TYR A 77 4.96 -0.06 -9.63
N ASN A 78 4.81 -0.05 -10.96
CA ASN A 78 3.94 0.88 -11.67
C ASN A 78 2.45 0.64 -11.38
N ASP A 79 2.04 -0.61 -11.19
CA ASP A 79 0.65 -0.96 -10.89
C ASP A 79 0.28 -0.61 -9.46
N PHE A 80 1.19 -0.80 -8.50
CA PHE A 80 0.95 -0.45 -7.11
C PHE A 80 0.76 1.06 -6.89
N GLU A 81 1.27 1.93 -7.78
CA GLU A 81 1.00 3.38 -7.75
C GLU A 81 -0.41 3.76 -8.24
N LYS A 82 -1.15 2.83 -8.86
CA LYS A 82 -2.45 3.15 -9.48
C LYS A 82 -3.60 2.92 -8.49
N PRO A 83 -4.47 3.93 -8.26
CA PRO A 83 -5.58 3.81 -7.30
C PRO A 83 -6.49 2.59 -7.49
N HIS A 84 -6.80 2.19 -8.72
CA HIS A 84 -7.71 1.06 -8.96
C HIS A 84 -7.11 -0.32 -8.65
N TYR A 85 -5.78 -0.41 -8.48
CA TYR A 85 -5.11 -1.64 -8.04
C TYR A 85 -4.70 -1.57 -6.56
N PHE A 86 -4.34 -0.37 -6.10
CA PHE A 86 -3.74 -0.12 -4.79
C PHE A 86 -4.44 -0.82 -3.61
N GLY A 87 -5.77 -0.69 -3.46
CA GLY A 87 -6.47 -1.25 -2.30
C GLY A 87 -6.42 -2.79 -2.20
N ARG A 88 -6.38 -3.47 -3.34
CA ARG A 88 -6.22 -4.93 -3.43
C ARG A 88 -4.76 -5.31 -3.21
N ASP A 89 -3.86 -4.67 -3.93
CA ASP A 89 -2.45 -5.03 -3.91
C ASP A 89 -1.83 -4.73 -2.53
N LEU A 90 -2.25 -3.64 -1.86
CA LEU A 90 -1.86 -3.35 -0.48
C LEU A 90 -2.34 -4.42 0.50
N LEU A 91 -3.52 -5.01 0.30
CA LEU A 91 -4.00 -6.13 1.12
C LEU A 91 -3.09 -7.35 0.95
N GLU A 92 -2.76 -7.69 -0.30
CA GLU A 92 -1.88 -8.80 -0.62
C GLU A 92 -0.50 -8.60 0.03
N TYR A 93 0.05 -7.39 -0.08
CA TYR A 93 1.31 -7.04 0.55
C TYR A 93 1.26 -7.13 2.08
N ILE A 94 0.17 -6.68 2.72
CA ILE A 94 -0.04 -6.84 4.18
C ILE A 94 -0.06 -8.31 4.58
N ASN A 95 -0.65 -9.19 3.75
CA ASN A 95 -0.66 -10.63 4.01
C ASN A 95 0.75 -11.23 3.90
N ARG A 96 1.55 -10.83 2.92
CA ARG A 96 2.96 -11.25 2.81
C ARG A 96 3.79 -10.79 4.02
N ILE A 97 3.52 -9.60 4.56
CA ILE A 97 4.14 -9.17 5.82
C ILE A 97 3.72 -10.07 6.98
N ASP A 98 2.45 -10.50 7.04
CA ASP A 98 1.98 -11.43 8.08
C ASP A 98 2.69 -12.78 7.99
N GLU A 99 2.91 -13.30 6.78
CA GLU A 99 3.70 -14.51 6.53
C GLU A 99 5.15 -14.32 6.98
N LYS A 100 5.79 -13.21 6.59
CA LYS A 100 7.15 -12.87 7.01
C LYS A 100 7.30 -12.81 8.54
N ILE A 101 6.31 -12.26 9.26
CA ILE A 101 6.32 -12.20 10.73
C ILE A 101 6.23 -13.60 11.35
N LYS A 102 5.47 -14.52 10.76
CA LYS A 102 5.34 -15.91 11.22
C LYS A 102 6.62 -16.71 11.00
N GLU A 103 7.36 -16.44 9.94
CA GLU A 103 8.67 -17.07 9.68
C GLU A 103 9.77 -16.64 10.65
N MET A 104 9.55 -15.54 11.38
CA MET A 104 10.46 -15.02 12.40
C MET A 104 10.16 -15.57 13.82
N GLU A 105 9.24 -16.53 13.92
CA GLU A 105 8.95 -17.30 15.15
C GLU A 105 9.87 -18.51 15.31
#